data_AF-A0A7W1QBM1-F1
#
_entry.id   AF-A0A7W1QBM1-F1
#
_cell.length_a   1.000
_cell.length_b   1.000
_cell.length_c   1.000
_cell.angle_alpha   90.00
_cell.angle_beta   90.00
_cell.angle_gamma   90.00
#
_symmetry.space_group_name_H-M   'P 1'
#
loop_
_entity.id
_entity.type
_entity.pdbx_description
1 polymer ?
#
loop_
_entity_poly.entity_id
_entity_poly.type
_entity_poly.pdbx_seq_one_letter_code
_entity_poly.pdbx_strand_id
1 'polypeptide(L)'
;MDGSTDPAAMQAAFNTLARLLGESEGREKIRSNPETAFRDEGVDPAYIPGSLLETVGAMSDEEMAMVSEIQARFGDAVPERPDLCIIF
;
A
#
# COMPACT_ATOMS: atom_id res chain seq x y z
N MET A 1 -17.53 10.30 -15.65
CA MET A 1 -16.46 9.58 -14.95
C MET A 1 -16.91 9.50 -13.51
N ASP A 2 -17.49 8.36 -13.12
CA ASP A 2 -18.04 8.17 -11.77
C ASP A 2 -16.86 7.98 -10.81
N GLY A 3 -16.58 9.02 -10.03
CA GLY A 3 -15.48 9.09 -9.08
C GLY A 3 -15.77 8.36 -7.77
N SER A 4 -16.32 7.15 -7.84
CA SER A 4 -16.49 6.27 -6.68
C SER A 4 -15.25 5.39 -6.54
N THR A 5 -14.14 5.99 -6.11
CA THR A 5 -13.06 5.20 -5.52
C THR A 5 -13.64 4.56 -4.26
N ASP A 6 -13.98 3.28 -4.34
CA ASP A 6 -14.51 2.55 -3.20
C ASP A 6 -13.47 2.59 -2.06
N PRO A 7 -13.79 3.26 -0.94
CA PRO A 7 -12.80 3.49 0.11
C PRO A 7 -12.38 2.17 0.79
N ALA A 8 -13.26 1.16 0.79
CA ALA A 8 -12.92 -0.15 1.32
C ALA A 8 -11.98 -0.91 0.38
N ALA A 9 -12.18 -0.82 -0.94
CA ALA A 9 -11.27 -1.40 -1.93
C ALA A 9 -9.88 -0.74 -1.90
N MET A 10 -9.84 0.60 -1.74
CA MET A 10 -8.60 1.34 -1.56
C MET A 10 -7.87 0.92 -0.27
N GLN A 11 -8.60 0.83 0.85
CA GLN A 11 -8.03 0.36 2.12
C GLN A 11 -7.50 -1.08 2.00
N ALA A 12 -8.23 -1.97 1.35
CA ALA A 12 -7.81 -3.35 1.11
C ALA A 12 -6.51 -3.42 0.28
N ALA A 13 -6.37 -2.54 -0.72
CA ALA A 13 -5.14 -2.43 -1.51
C ALA A 13 -3.95 -1.96 -0.68
N PHE A 14 -4.13 -0.95 0.16
CA PHE A 14 -3.07 -0.50 1.05
C PHE A 14 -2.67 -1.58 2.07
N ASN A 15 -3.63 -2.29 2.66
CA ASN A 15 -3.34 -3.39 3.58
C ASN A 15 -2.57 -4.52 2.89
N THR A 16 -2.93 -4.81 1.63
CA THR A 16 -2.24 -5.81 0.81
C THR A 16 -0.81 -5.39 0.51
N LEU A 17 -0.59 -4.11 0.15
CA LEU A 17 0.74 -3.56 -0.02
C LEU A 17 1.55 -3.68 1.28
N ALA A 18 1.01 -3.27 2.43
CA ALA A 18 1.68 -3.40 3.72
C ALA A 18 2.16 -4.81 4.00
N ARG A 19 1.28 -5.79 3.74
CA ARG A 19 1.59 -7.21 3.95
C ARG A 19 2.71 -7.67 3.01
N LEU A 20 2.61 -7.37 1.72
CA LEU A 20 3.65 -7.68 0.74
C LEU A 20 5.00 -7.04 1.11
N LEU A 21 4.99 -5.82 1.66
CA LEU A 21 6.19 -5.15 2.16
C LEU A 21 6.68 -5.70 3.49
N GLY A 22 5.88 -6.42 4.25
CA GLY A 22 6.30 -7.12 5.47
C GLY A 22 7.08 -8.39 5.17
N GLU A 23 6.87 -9.00 4.01
CA GLU A 23 7.42 -10.30 3.63
C GLU A 23 8.53 -10.14 2.58
N SER A 24 9.68 -10.79 2.79
CA SER A 24 10.80 -10.72 1.83
C SER A 24 10.41 -11.20 0.42
N GLU A 25 9.59 -12.24 0.31
CA GLU A 25 9.06 -12.73 -0.98
C GLU A 25 8.07 -11.72 -1.60
N GLY A 26 7.24 -11.06 -0.78
CA GLY A 26 6.31 -10.03 -1.25
C GLY A 26 7.02 -8.81 -1.83
N ARG A 27 8.12 -8.37 -1.20
CA ARG A 27 8.98 -7.29 -1.72
C ARG A 27 9.59 -7.63 -3.07
N GLU A 28 10.04 -8.88 -3.23
CA GLU A 28 10.57 -9.35 -4.50
C GLU A 28 9.49 -9.38 -5.59
N LYS A 29 8.29 -9.87 -5.28
CA LYS A 29 7.13 -9.84 -6.19
C LYS A 29 6.78 -8.40 -6.59
N ILE A 30 6.77 -7.46 -5.66
CA ILE A 30 6.48 -6.03 -5.92
C ILE A 30 7.56 -5.40 -6.81
N ARG A 31 8.86 -5.70 -6.61
CA ARG A 31 9.93 -5.21 -7.50
C ARG A 31 9.86 -5.82 -8.90
N SER A 32 9.50 -7.09 -9.00
CA SER A 32 9.46 -7.79 -10.29
C SER A 32 8.26 -7.36 -11.12
N ASN A 33 7.07 -7.41 -10.53
CA ASN A 33 5.83 -7.02 -11.19
C ASN A 33 4.75 -6.71 -10.14
N PRO A 34 4.56 -5.42 -9.77
CA PRO A 34 3.64 -5.06 -8.70
C PRO A 34 2.19 -5.40 -9.07
N GLU A 35 1.77 -5.18 -10.31
CA GLU A 35 0.42 -5.53 -10.77
C GLU A 35 0.09 -7.01 -10.56
N THR A 36 1.07 -7.88 -10.79
CA THR A 36 0.92 -9.32 -10.58
C THR A 36 0.86 -9.65 -9.10
N ALA A 37 1.66 -8.98 -8.26
CA ALA A 37 1.64 -9.18 -6.82
C ALA A 37 0.26 -8.84 -6.20
N PHE A 38 -0.40 -7.77 -6.64
CA PHE A 38 -1.77 -7.45 -6.20
C PHE A 38 -2.80 -8.42 -6.76
N ARG A 39 -2.67 -8.82 -8.04
CA ARG A 39 -3.59 -9.79 -8.65
C ARG A 39 -3.54 -11.17 -7.98
N ASP A 40 -2.37 -11.62 -7.54
CA ASP A 40 -2.17 -12.87 -6.78
C ASP A 40 -3.00 -12.86 -5.47
N GLU A 41 -3.18 -11.66 -4.91
CA GLU A 41 -3.94 -11.38 -3.70
C GLU A 41 -5.42 -11.04 -3.95
N GLY A 42 -5.85 -11.07 -5.21
CA GLY A 42 -7.22 -10.73 -5.59
C GLY A 42 -7.54 -9.24 -5.46
N VAL A 43 -6.53 -8.37 -5.38
CA VAL A 43 -6.71 -6.92 -5.32
C VAL A 43 -6.40 -6.27 -6.66
N ASP A 44 -7.22 -5.30 -7.05
CA ASP A 44 -6.99 -4.55 -8.26
C ASP A 44 -5.86 -3.52 -8.04
N PRO A 45 -4.76 -3.57 -8.83
CA PRO A 45 -3.64 -2.66 -8.67
C PRO A 45 -4.00 -1.20 -9.03
N ALA A 46 -5.11 -0.94 -9.72
CA ALA A 46 -5.55 0.42 -10.04
C ALA A 46 -5.89 1.26 -8.79
N TYR A 47 -6.13 0.61 -7.65
CA TYR A 47 -6.33 1.30 -6.37
C TYR A 47 -5.04 1.81 -5.73
N ILE A 48 -3.87 1.36 -6.22
CA ILE A 48 -2.57 1.85 -5.76
C ILE A 48 -2.02 2.86 -6.78
N PRO A 49 -1.69 4.10 -6.35
CA PRO A 49 -1.09 5.06 -7.24
C PRO A 49 0.29 4.59 -7.71
N GLY A 50 0.55 4.65 -9.02
CA GLY A 50 1.80 4.19 -9.62
C GLY A 50 3.06 4.84 -9.03
N SER A 51 2.98 6.11 -8.63
CA SER A 51 4.07 6.82 -7.96
C SER A 51 4.47 6.21 -6.61
N LEU A 52 3.52 5.59 -5.90
CA LEU A 52 3.81 4.85 -4.67
C LEU A 52 4.58 3.57 -4.98
N LEU A 53 4.21 2.86 -6.05
CA LEU A 53 4.92 1.66 -6.50
C LEU A 53 6.34 1.96 -6.95
N GLU A 54 6.55 3.07 -7.66
CA GLU A 54 7.88 3.54 -8.04
C GLU A 54 8.73 3.88 -6.81
N THR A 55 8.14 4.54 -5.81
CA THR A 55 8.81 4.87 -4.55
C THR A 55 9.21 3.59 -3.81
N VAL A 56 8.28 2.65 -3.65
CA VAL A 56 8.51 1.35 -2.99
C VAL A 56 9.56 0.53 -3.74
N GLY A 57 9.54 0.52 -5.07
CA GLY A 57 10.54 -0.18 -5.89
C GLY A 57 11.96 0.39 -5.74
N ALA A 58 12.09 1.67 -5.39
CA ALA A 58 13.36 2.34 -5.13
C ALA A 58 13.86 2.21 -3.69
N MET A 59 13.00 1.77 -2.75
CA MET A 59 13.33 1.63 -1.33
C MET A 59 14.16 0.38 -1.04
N SER A 60 14.97 0.45 0.01
CA SER A 60 15.69 -0.71 0.53
C SER A 60 14.73 -1.67 1.26
N ASP A 61 15.13 -2.94 1.41
CA ASP A 61 14.35 -3.95 2.13
C ASP A 61 14.01 -3.52 3.58
N GLU A 62 14.96 -2.87 4.25
CA GLU A 62 14.78 -2.32 5.60
C GLU A 62 13.76 -1.18 5.63
N GLU A 63 13.75 -0.31 4.63
CA GLU A 63 12.80 0.80 4.54
C GLU A 63 11.38 0.29 4.24
N MET A 64 11.25 -0.71 3.36
CA MET A 64 9.97 -1.38 3.11
C MET A 64 9.42 -2.07 4.36
N ALA A 65 10.29 -2.70 5.16
CA ALA A 65 9.91 -3.29 6.44
C ALA A 65 9.33 -2.25 7.41
N MET A 66 9.98 -1.07 7.48
CA MET A 66 9.51 0.03 8.33
C MET A 66 8.16 0.57 7.88
N VAL A 67 7.93 0.73 6.57
CA VAL A 67 6.62 1.16 6.04
C VAL A 67 5.51 0.16 6.43
N SER A 68 5.77 -1.14 6.31
CA SER A 68 4.84 -2.19 6.75
C SER A 68 4.54 -2.08 8.25
N GLU A 69 5.56 -1.90 9.08
CA GLU A 69 5.40 -1.75 10.54
C GLU A 69 4.62 -0.47 10.92
N ILE A 70 4.88 0.64 10.24
CA ILE A 70 4.14 1.90 10.44
C ILE A 70 2.68 1.71 10.05
N GLN A 71 2.39 1.08 8.92
CA GLN A 71 1.02 0.80 8.50
C GLN A 71 0.32 -0.18 9.44
N ALA A 72 1.00 -1.19 9.97
CA ALA A 72 0.44 -2.08 10.97
C ALA A 72 0.10 -1.36 12.30
N ARG A 73 0.90 -0.34 12.69
CA ARG A 73 0.68 0.44 13.92
C ARG A 73 -0.34 1.58 13.76
N PHE A 74 -0.42 2.19 12.59
CA PHE A 74 -1.18 3.43 12.38
C PHE A 74 -2.24 3.34 11.27
N GLY A 75 -2.26 2.27 10.48
CA GLY A 75 -3.21 2.09 9.37
C GLY A 75 -4.64 1.79 9.79
N ASP A 76 -4.84 1.32 11.03
CA ASP A 76 -6.16 1.16 11.66
C ASP A 76 -6.66 2.47 12.29
N ALA A 77 -5.77 3.46 12.44
CA ALA A 77 -6.09 4.75 13.03
C ALA A 77 -6.63 5.75 12.01
N VAL A 78 -7.35 5.30 10.96
CA VAL A 78 -8.10 6.22 10.08
C VAL A 78 -9.18 6.87 10.94
N PRO A 79 -9.01 8.13 11.37
CA PRO A 79 -10.08 8.81 12.07
C PRO A 79 -11.12 9.12 11.00
N GLU A 80 -12.39 8.87 11.29
CA GLU A 80 -13.51 9.30 10.45
C GLU A 80 -13.68 10.84 10.45
N ARG A 81 -12.59 11.61 10.55
CA ARG A 81 -12.58 13.06 10.70
C ARG A 81 -11.59 13.72 9.73
N PRO A 82 -12.07 14.53 8.77
CA PRO A 82 -11.26 15.20 7.75
C PRO A 82 -10.47 16.42 8.25
N ASP A 83 -10.27 16.59 9.56
CA ASP A 83 -9.68 17.81 10.15
C ASP A 83 -8.28 17.63 10.74
N LEU A 84 -7.61 16.49 10.49
CA LEU A 84 -6.22 16.32 10.93
C LEU A 84 -5.24 16.46 9.76
N CYS A 85 -4.94 17.73 9.46
CA CYS A 85 -3.79 18.12 8.66
C CYS A 85 -2.51 17.66 9.37
N ILE A 86 -1.87 16.59 8.88
CA ILE A 86 -0.49 16.28 9.26
C ILE A 86 0.40 17.16 8.37
N ILE A 87 0.84 18.28 8.93
CA ILE A 87 1.86 19.17 8.35
C ILE A 87 3.23 18.51 8.60
N PHE A 88 3.97 18.20 7.53
CA PHE A 88 5.42 17.97 7.58
C PHE A 88 6.16 19.30 7.73
#